data_AF-A0A7L1DAP0-F1
#
_entry.id   AF-A0A7L1DAP0-F1
#
_cell.length_a   1.000
_cell.length_b   1.000
_cell.length_c   1.000
_cell.angle_alpha   90.00
_cell.angle_beta   90.00
_cell.angle_gamma   90.00
#
_symmetry.space_group_name_H-M   'P 1'
#
loop_
_entity.id
_entity.type
_entity.pdbx_description
1 polymer ?
#
loop_
_entity_poly.entity_id
_entity_poly.type
_entity_poly.pdbx_seq_one_letter_code
_entity_poly.pdbx_strand_id
1 'polypeptide(L)'
;QEPLRSLRARKAEGPRGGSQKSREVKSLPLELQEDGGDSRKHMRQSTTEHTRQTFLRIQERQVQSKRKKGGPNYERPLTQEELLEEAKITEEINLRSLENYERLEADKKKQVQKKRKCVGPVIRFSSLTMPLIPEDNVDVEGLDQDPQPSDPAPSGKCSRTFISFSDDETFERFFPKSKPPRLPVREICPVPHRPAVYRDPITDIPYSNIRAFRIIREAYRKYITAHGLPSASLAVPAPPEPGAAAARATRQKIVIK
;
A
#
# COMPACT_ATOMS: atom_id res chain seq x y z
N GLN A 1 -54.17 16.87 -39.76
CA GLN A 1 -55.10 15.73 -39.88
C GLN A 1 -54.27 14.47 -39.73
N GLU A 2 -54.76 13.54 -38.90
CA GLU A 2 -54.19 12.26 -38.45
C GLU A 2 -53.02 12.25 -37.42
N PRO A 3 -53.21 11.56 -36.27
CA PRO A 3 -52.26 11.52 -35.15
C PRO A 3 -51.45 10.22 -35.10
N LEU A 4 -50.20 10.29 -34.61
CA LEU A 4 -49.37 9.11 -34.36
C LEU A 4 -49.57 8.57 -32.94
N ARG A 5 -49.65 7.24 -32.90
CA ARG A 5 -50.23 6.38 -31.87
C ARG A 5 -49.43 6.35 -30.57
N SER A 6 -50.18 6.34 -29.46
CA SER A 6 -49.73 6.06 -28.10
C SER A 6 -49.31 4.60 -27.90
N LEU A 7 -48.11 4.37 -27.35
CA LEU A 7 -47.72 3.08 -26.79
C LEU A 7 -47.79 3.15 -25.25
N ARG A 8 -48.97 2.81 -24.70
CA ARG A 8 -49.11 2.50 -23.26
C ARG A 8 -48.78 1.04 -23.04
N ALA A 9 -47.86 0.77 -22.12
CA ALA A 9 -47.61 -0.57 -21.58
C ALA A 9 -48.80 -1.02 -20.73
N ARG A 10 -49.29 -2.25 -20.98
CA ARG A 10 -50.38 -2.88 -20.21
C ARG A 10 -49.86 -3.31 -18.84
N LYS A 11 -50.59 -2.92 -17.78
CA LYS A 11 -50.37 -3.35 -16.39
C LYS A 11 -51.40 -4.43 -16.06
N ALA A 12 -50.93 -5.53 -15.47
CA ALA A 12 -51.76 -6.67 -15.07
C ALA A 12 -52.55 -6.38 -13.78
N GLU A 13 -53.79 -6.88 -13.76
CA GLU A 13 -54.75 -6.85 -12.65
C GLU A 13 -54.35 -7.83 -11.53
N GLY A 14 -54.57 -7.41 -10.28
CA GLY A 14 -54.49 -8.25 -9.07
C GLY A 14 -55.56 -7.80 -8.07
N PRO A 15 -56.12 -8.70 -7.22
CA PRO A 15 -57.48 -8.57 -6.73
C PRO A 15 -57.66 -7.67 -5.49
N ARG A 16 -58.93 -7.28 -5.33
CA ARG A 16 -59.53 -6.39 -4.33
C ARG A 16 -59.50 -6.99 -2.91
N GLY A 17 -59.35 -6.12 -1.92
CA GLY A 17 -59.65 -6.39 -0.51
C GLY A 17 -59.80 -5.08 0.27
N GLY A 18 -61.01 -4.79 0.74
CA GLY A 18 -61.35 -3.55 1.46
C GLY A 18 -61.23 -3.65 2.97
N SER A 19 -61.19 -2.51 3.65
CA SER A 19 -62.00 -2.21 4.84
C SER A 19 -61.74 -0.78 5.29
N GLN A 20 -62.81 0.01 5.43
CA GLN A 20 -62.78 1.34 6.03
C GLN A 20 -62.69 1.21 7.56
N LYS A 21 -61.86 2.02 8.22
CA LYS A 21 -62.00 2.28 9.65
C LYS A 21 -61.80 3.77 9.95
N SER A 22 -62.70 4.26 10.79
CA SER A 22 -63.00 5.64 11.12
C SER A 22 -61.87 6.39 11.85
N ARG A 23 -61.79 7.69 11.60
CA ARG A 23 -60.82 8.62 12.20
C ARG A 23 -61.38 9.17 13.51
N GLU A 24 -60.81 8.78 14.63
CA GLU A 24 -61.08 9.38 15.93
C GLU A 24 -60.32 10.72 16.04
N VAL A 25 -61.04 11.80 16.30
CA VAL A 25 -60.48 13.14 16.51
C VAL A 25 -60.10 13.26 17.97
N LYS A 26 -58.80 13.22 18.28
CA LYS A 26 -58.29 13.52 19.62
C LYS A 26 -57.87 14.99 19.67
N SER A 27 -58.55 15.73 20.53
CA SER A 27 -58.40 17.15 20.81
C SER A 27 -56.99 17.52 21.27
N LEU A 28 -56.60 18.76 20.96
CA LEU A 28 -55.34 19.40 21.31
C LEU A 28 -55.14 19.46 22.84
N PRO A 29 -53.98 19.06 23.38
CA PRO A 29 -53.60 19.41 24.74
C PRO A 29 -53.12 20.87 24.84
N LEU A 30 -53.68 21.53 25.85
CA LEU A 30 -53.50 22.91 26.29
C LEU A 30 -52.05 23.24 26.70
N GLU A 31 -51.68 24.50 26.43
CA GLU A 31 -50.82 25.39 27.24
C GLU A 31 -49.65 24.75 28.03
N LEU A 32 -48.42 24.99 27.57
CA LEU A 32 -47.21 24.78 28.39
C LEU A 32 -47.09 25.94 29.39
N GLN A 33 -47.64 25.72 30.58
CA GLN A 33 -47.39 26.52 31.77
C GLN A 33 -45.92 26.36 32.18
N GLU A 34 -45.15 27.46 32.17
CA GLU A 34 -43.84 27.50 32.83
C GLU A 34 -44.05 27.51 34.34
N ASP A 35 -44.08 26.32 34.93
CA ASP A 35 -43.96 26.18 36.38
C ASP A 35 -42.51 25.86 36.76
N GLY A 36 -41.98 26.72 37.63
CA GLY A 36 -40.63 26.66 38.16
C GLY A 36 -40.45 25.39 39.00
N GLY A 37 -39.49 24.56 38.60
CA GLY A 37 -39.20 23.30 39.26
C GLY A 37 -37.84 22.77 38.80
N ASP A 38 -36.83 23.06 39.61
CA ASP A 38 -35.41 22.75 39.47
C ASP A 38 -35.14 21.24 39.64
N SER A 39 -35.59 20.41 38.69
CA SER A 39 -35.29 18.96 38.61
C SER A 39 -35.64 18.32 37.25
N ARG A 40 -35.55 19.06 36.14
CA ARG A 40 -35.84 18.52 34.80
C ARG A 40 -34.59 17.92 34.14
N LYS A 41 -34.64 16.60 33.91
CA LYS A 41 -33.68 15.80 33.14
C LYS A 41 -33.22 16.59 31.90
N HIS A 42 -31.90 16.79 31.75
CA HIS A 42 -31.31 17.48 30.59
C HIS A 42 -31.69 16.72 29.31
N MET A 43 -32.70 17.23 28.60
CA MET A 43 -33.10 16.73 27.29
C MET A 43 -31.96 16.99 26.31
N ARG A 44 -31.59 16.00 25.50
CA ARG A 44 -30.54 16.17 24.48
C ARG A 44 -30.90 17.35 23.58
N GLN A 45 -29.92 18.21 23.27
CA GLN A 45 -30.11 19.40 22.43
C GLN A 45 -30.79 19.07 21.10
N SER A 46 -30.49 17.90 20.53
CA SER A 46 -31.14 17.40 19.32
C SER A 46 -32.66 17.22 19.48
N THR A 47 -33.13 16.80 20.66
CA THR A 47 -34.56 16.56 20.94
C THR A 47 -35.31 17.88 21.15
N THR A 48 -34.67 18.87 21.77
CA THR A 48 -35.26 20.21 21.93
C THR A 48 -35.35 20.93 20.60
N GLU A 49 -34.30 20.86 19.77
CA GLU A 49 -34.30 21.39 18.41
C GLU A 49 -35.34 20.72 17.52
N HIS A 50 -35.45 19.39 17.56
CA HIS A 50 -36.44 18.66 16.75
C HIS A 50 -37.89 18.98 17.17
N THR A 51 -38.13 19.13 18.47
CA THR A 51 -39.43 19.55 19.01
C THR A 51 -39.77 20.97 18.55
N ARG A 52 -38.79 21.89 18.61
CA ARG A 52 -38.93 23.26 18.12
C ARG A 52 -39.21 23.32 16.62
N GLN A 53 -38.50 22.54 15.81
CA GLN A 53 -38.74 22.45 14.36
C GLN A 53 -40.14 21.92 14.03
N THR A 54 -40.61 20.93 14.78
CA THR A 54 -41.96 20.36 14.61
C THR A 54 -43.03 21.38 14.97
N PHE A 55 -42.83 22.12 16.07
CA PHE A 55 -43.74 23.18 16.49
C PHE A 55 -43.84 24.30 15.44
N LEU A 56 -42.70 24.77 14.93
CA LEU A 56 -42.66 25.77 13.86
C LEU A 56 -43.39 25.30 12.59
N ARG A 57 -43.20 24.03 12.18
CA ARG A 57 -43.92 23.43 11.03
C ARG A 57 -45.43 23.38 11.24
N ILE A 58 -45.88 23.09 12.46
CA ILE A 58 -47.31 23.06 12.80
C ILE A 58 -47.88 24.47 12.80
N GLN A 59 -47.17 25.44 13.39
CA GLN A 59 -47.57 26.84 13.40
C GLN A 59 -47.67 27.42 11.99
N GLU A 60 -46.66 27.16 11.15
CA GLU A 60 -46.67 27.53 9.73
C GLU A 60 -47.88 26.96 9.00
N ARG A 61 -48.20 25.67 9.21
CA ARG A 61 -49.37 25.01 8.60
C ARG A 61 -50.69 25.63 9.08
N GLN A 62 -50.79 26.03 10.35
CA GLN A 62 -51.97 26.72 10.88
C GLN A 62 -52.13 28.14 10.31
N VAL A 63 -51.04 28.88 10.13
CA VAL A 63 -51.07 30.22 9.54
C VAL A 63 -51.38 30.15 8.03
N GLN A 64 -50.79 29.19 7.32
CA GLN A 64 -51.05 28.93 5.90
C GLN A 64 -52.50 28.48 5.65
N SER A 65 -53.09 27.66 6.53
CA SER A 65 -54.49 27.23 6.36
C SER A 65 -55.48 28.37 6.56
N LYS A 66 -55.16 29.36 7.41
CA LYS A 66 -55.94 30.61 7.52
C LYS A 66 -55.73 31.56 6.34
N ARG A 67 -54.57 31.52 5.69
CA ARG A 67 -54.25 32.34 4.50
C ARG A 67 -54.82 31.79 3.19
N LYS A 68 -55.33 30.55 3.16
CA LYS A 68 -55.92 29.90 1.96
C LYS A 68 -57.45 29.82 1.96
N LYS A 69 -58.14 30.86 2.42
CA LYS A 69 -59.50 31.15 1.93
C LYS A 69 -59.34 32.23 0.86
N GLY A 70 -59.29 31.78 -0.40
CA GLY A 70 -58.93 32.59 -1.56
C GLY A 70 -59.84 33.79 -1.75
N GLY A 71 -59.26 34.99 -1.65
CA GLY A 71 -59.79 36.16 -2.33
C GLY A 71 -59.45 36.10 -3.82
N PRO A 72 -60.10 36.92 -4.66
CA PRO A 72 -59.79 36.99 -6.09
C PRO A 72 -58.31 37.32 -6.28
N ASN A 73 -57.65 36.60 -7.20
CA ASN A 73 -56.32 36.96 -7.67
C ASN A 73 -56.46 38.28 -8.44
N TYR A 74 -56.29 39.39 -7.74
CA TYR A 74 -55.97 40.65 -8.38
C TYR A 74 -54.48 40.61 -8.62
N GLU A 75 -54.08 40.17 -9.80
CA GLU A 75 -52.82 40.58 -10.39
C GLU A 75 -52.93 42.09 -10.66
N ARG A 76 -52.92 42.89 -9.59
CA ARG A 76 -52.78 44.33 -9.66
C ARG A 76 -51.38 44.54 -10.24
N PRO A 77 -51.23 45.20 -11.40
CA PRO A 77 -49.91 45.50 -11.92
C PRO A 77 -49.15 46.26 -10.84
N LEU A 78 -48.03 45.69 -10.39
CA LEU A 78 -47.17 46.25 -9.35
C LEU A 78 -46.77 47.64 -9.81
N THR A 79 -46.99 48.65 -8.97
CA THR A 79 -46.58 50.02 -9.28
C THR A 79 -45.06 50.07 -9.46
N GLN A 80 -44.57 51.06 -10.21
CA GLN A 80 -43.13 51.24 -10.43
C GLN A 80 -42.35 51.32 -9.10
N GLU A 81 -42.95 51.91 -8.06
CA GLU A 81 -42.35 52.03 -6.73
C GLU A 81 -42.23 50.68 -6.03
N GLU A 82 -43.28 49.86 -6.06
CA GLU A 82 -43.27 48.51 -5.49
C GLU A 82 -42.26 47.59 -6.23
N LEU A 83 -42.07 47.75 -7.55
CA LEU A 83 -41.01 47.09 -8.31
C LEU A 83 -39.60 47.50 -7.85
N LEU A 84 -39.40 48.78 -7.54
CA LEU A 84 -38.13 49.30 -7.04
C LEU A 84 -37.85 48.82 -5.61
N GLU A 85 -38.88 48.67 -4.77
CA GLU A 85 -38.76 48.09 -3.44
C GLU A 85 -38.38 46.60 -3.49
N GLU A 86 -39.01 45.82 -4.37
CA GLU A 86 -38.67 44.41 -4.58
C GLU A 86 -37.25 44.26 -5.13
N ALA A 87 -36.84 45.13 -6.06
CA ALA A 87 -35.48 45.16 -6.58
C ALA A 87 -34.45 45.45 -5.48
N LYS A 88 -34.73 46.41 -4.58
CA LYS A 88 -33.86 46.75 -3.44
C LYS A 88 -33.70 45.58 -2.46
N ILE A 89 -34.80 44.89 -2.16
CA ILE A 89 -34.77 43.70 -1.29
C ILE A 89 -33.93 42.59 -1.95
N THR A 90 -34.13 42.38 -3.25
CA THR A 90 -33.37 41.39 -4.02
C THR A 90 -31.88 41.73 -4.07
N GLU A 91 -31.55 43.02 -4.23
CA GLU A 91 -30.18 43.52 -4.16
C GLU A 91 -29.54 43.23 -2.80
N GLU A 92 -30.24 43.48 -1.70
CA GLU A 92 -29.74 43.17 -0.36
C GLU A 92 -29.49 41.66 -0.18
N ILE A 93 -30.40 40.81 -0.67
CA ILE A 93 -30.26 39.35 -0.62
C ILE A 93 -29.08 38.90 -1.48
N ASN A 94 -28.90 39.48 -2.66
CA ASN A 94 -27.80 39.18 -3.56
C ASN A 94 -26.46 39.60 -2.95
N LEU A 95 -26.38 40.78 -2.33
CA LEU A 95 -25.21 41.27 -1.62
C LEU A 95 -24.81 40.35 -0.46
N ARG A 96 -25.78 39.94 0.38
CA ARG A 96 -25.52 38.99 1.47
C ARG A 96 -25.08 37.62 0.95
N SER A 97 -25.67 37.17 -0.15
CA SER A 97 -25.31 35.90 -0.79
C SER A 97 -23.91 35.93 -1.38
N LEU A 98 -23.52 37.06 -1.99
CA LEU A 98 -22.18 37.30 -2.52
C LEU A 98 -21.15 37.31 -1.39
N GLU A 99 -21.39 38.04 -0.30
CA GLU A 99 -20.48 38.09 0.86
C GLU A 99 -20.27 36.68 1.45
N ASN A 100 -21.33 35.89 1.55
CA ASN A 100 -21.24 34.51 2.03
C ASN A 100 -20.45 33.60 1.06
N TYR A 101 -20.65 33.79 -0.26
CA TYR A 101 -19.89 33.07 -1.28
C TYR A 101 -18.39 33.41 -1.23
N GLU A 102 -18.05 34.69 -1.08
CA GLU A 102 -16.67 35.16 -0.95
C GLU A 102 -15.98 34.58 0.29
N ARG A 103 -16.69 34.50 1.43
CA ARG A 103 -16.19 33.83 2.64
C ARG A 103 -15.89 32.35 2.38
N LEU A 104 -16.83 31.63 1.76
CA LEU A 104 -16.66 30.21 1.43
C LEU A 104 -15.50 29.98 0.45
N GLU A 105 -15.33 30.84 -0.56
CA GLU A 105 -14.19 30.83 -1.47
C GLU A 105 -12.86 31.03 -0.73
N ALA A 106 -12.79 32.02 0.17
CA ALA A 106 -11.59 32.32 0.94
C ALA A 106 -11.19 31.15 1.84
N ASP A 107 -12.15 30.49 2.48
CA ASP A 107 -11.89 29.34 3.34
C ASP A 107 -11.51 28.08 2.55
N LYS A 108 -12.15 27.86 1.39
CA LYS A 108 -11.76 26.81 0.45
C LYS A 108 -10.33 26.99 -0.06
N LYS A 109 -9.90 28.23 -0.32
CA LYS A 109 -8.52 28.58 -0.71
C LYS A 109 -7.52 28.34 0.43
N LYS A 110 -7.91 28.57 1.69
CA LYS A 110 -7.07 28.30 2.88
C LYS A 110 -6.95 26.82 3.20
N GLN A 111 -7.98 26.03 2.93
CA GLN A 111 -8.05 24.60 3.26
C GLN A 111 -7.37 23.68 2.24
N VAL A 112 -6.89 24.22 1.10
CA VAL A 112 -6.08 23.45 0.14
C VAL A 112 -4.85 22.92 0.88
N GLN A 113 -4.83 21.61 1.11
CA GLN A 113 -3.74 20.94 1.79
C GLN A 113 -2.44 21.23 1.04
N LYS A 114 -1.57 22.06 1.62
CA LYS A 114 -0.22 22.28 1.10
C LYS A 114 0.49 20.94 1.16
N LYS A 115 0.76 20.32 0.00
CA LYS A 115 1.53 19.08 -0.07
C LYS A 115 2.85 19.32 0.66
N ARG A 116 3.06 18.62 1.77
CA ARG A 116 4.31 18.71 2.53
C ARG A 116 5.43 18.29 1.58
N LYS A 117 6.47 19.11 1.45
CA LYS A 117 7.66 18.74 0.68
C LYS A 117 8.34 17.63 1.46
N CYS A 118 8.53 16.45 0.86
CA CYS A 118 9.38 15.43 1.45
C CYS A 118 10.82 15.95 1.42
N VAL A 119 11.40 16.18 2.60
CA VAL A 119 12.78 16.65 2.73
C VAL A 119 13.66 15.47 3.14
N GLY A 120 14.65 15.14 2.30
CA GLY A 120 15.60 14.04 2.52
C GLY A 120 15.59 13.00 1.38
N PRO A 121 16.40 11.93 1.51
CA PRO A 121 16.37 10.78 0.61
C PRO A 121 14.97 10.19 0.47
N VAL A 122 14.52 9.96 -0.76
CA VAL A 122 13.19 9.41 -1.06
C VAL A 122 13.34 8.14 -1.90
N ILE A 123 12.67 7.09 -1.45
CA ILE A 123 12.46 5.87 -2.22
C ILE A 123 11.06 5.96 -2.83
N ARG A 124 10.95 5.89 -4.16
CA ARG A 124 9.65 5.88 -4.86
C ARG A 124 9.39 4.52 -5.48
N PHE A 125 8.18 4.02 -5.25
CA PHE A 125 7.66 2.80 -5.84
C PHE A 125 6.69 3.17 -6.96
N SER A 126 6.93 2.65 -8.16
CA SER A 126 6.01 2.80 -9.29
C SER A 126 5.67 1.42 -9.85
N SER A 127 4.43 0.99 -9.65
CA SER A 127 3.88 -0.20 -10.27
C SER A 127 3.26 0.15 -11.62
N LEU A 128 3.72 -0.52 -12.67
CA LEU A 128 3.23 -0.34 -14.03
C LEU A 128 2.83 -1.70 -14.61
N THR A 129 1.82 -1.72 -15.47
CA THR A 129 1.47 -2.92 -16.26
C THR A 129 2.43 -3.01 -17.44
N MET A 130 3.21 -4.08 -17.50
CA MET A 130 4.19 -4.35 -18.55
C MET A 130 3.78 -5.59 -19.36
N PRO A 131 4.15 -5.67 -20.64
CA PRO A 131 4.05 -6.91 -21.39
C PRO A 131 4.86 -8.03 -20.71
N LEU A 132 4.32 -9.26 -20.69
CA LEU A 132 5.05 -10.45 -20.28
C LEU A 132 6.14 -10.72 -21.31
N ILE A 133 7.38 -10.39 -20.99
CA ILE A 133 8.53 -10.77 -21.80
C ILE A 133 8.72 -12.28 -21.55
N PRO A 134 8.81 -13.13 -22.58
CA PRO A 134 9.16 -14.53 -22.42
C PRO A 134 10.47 -14.60 -21.63
N GLU A 135 10.50 -15.38 -20.56
CA GLU A 135 11.78 -15.68 -19.92
C GLU A 135 12.56 -16.54 -20.92
N ASP A 136 13.62 -15.96 -21.50
CA ASP A 136 14.60 -16.72 -22.26
C ASP A 136 15.21 -17.74 -21.30
N ASN A 137 14.63 -18.94 -21.30
CA ASN A 137 15.28 -20.12 -20.79
C ASN A 137 16.56 -20.22 -21.60
N VAL A 138 17.71 -20.01 -20.94
CA VAL A 138 19.03 -20.20 -21.54
C VAL A 138 19.06 -21.60 -22.14
N ASP A 139 18.94 -21.65 -23.46
CA ASP A 139 18.89 -22.88 -24.24
C ASP A 139 20.25 -23.55 -24.15
N VAL A 140 20.31 -24.68 -23.46
CA VAL A 140 21.50 -25.53 -23.41
C VAL A 140 21.53 -26.31 -24.72
N GLU A 141 22.26 -25.74 -25.68
CA GLU A 141 22.83 -26.39 -26.88
C GLU A 141 21.95 -27.42 -27.62
N GLY A 142 21.35 -26.97 -28.72
CA GLY A 142 21.69 -27.50 -30.04
C GLY A 142 20.96 -28.75 -30.51
N LEU A 143 19.83 -28.55 -31.20
CA LEU A 143 19.42 -29.37 -32.34
C LEU A 143 18.70 -28.48 -33.38
N ASP A 144 19.18 -28.54 -34.62
CA ASP A 144 18.64 -27.90 -35.81
C ASP A 144 17.11 -28.01 -35.94
N GLN A 145 16.43 -26.87 -36.12
CA GLN A 145 15.11 -26.83 -36.74
C GLN A 145 14.88 -25.51 -37.49
N ASP A 146 14.44 -25.66 -38.74
CA ASP A 146 14.28 -24.65 -39.79
C ASP A 146 13.50 -23.37 -39.43
N PRO A 147 13.72 -22.24 -40.14
CA PRO A 147 13.02 -21.00 -39.87
C PRO A 147 11.57 -21.04 -40.40
N GLN A 148 10.59 -21.20 -39.49
CA GLN A 148 9.17 -20.95 -39.76
C GLN A 148 8.79 -19.53 -39.29
N PRO A 149 8.19 -18.68 -40.15
CA PRO A 149 7.73 -17.35 -39.77
C PRO A 149 6.21 -17.36 -39.52
N SER A 150 5.76 -17.47 -38.27
CA SER A 150 4.49 -16.91 -37.76
C SER A 150 4.16 -17.42 -36.36
N ASP A 151 4.14 -16.54 -35.36
CA ASP A 151 2.93 -16.26 -34.54
C ASP A 151 3.19 -15.21 -33.44
N PRO A 152 2.15 -14.50 -32.96
CA PRO A 152 2.24 -13.11 -32.55
C PRO A 152 2.75 -12.91 -31.12
N ALA A 153 3.21 -11.68 -30.89
CA ALA A 153 3.71 -11.12 -29.66
C ALA A 153 3.13 -11.70 -28.35
N PRO A 154 3.95 -11.87 -27.30
CA PRO A 154 3.51 -12.42 -26.02
C PRO A 154 2.32 -11.61 -25.46
N SER A 155 1.14 -12.22 -25.45
CA SER A 155 -0.15 -11.57 -25.17
C SER A 155 -0.46 -11.40 -23.68
N GLY A 156 0.50 -11.72 -22.81
CA GLY A 156 0.37 -11.60 -21.38
C GLY A 156 0.72 -10.20 -20.86
N LYS A 157 0.05 -9.74 -19.81
CA LYS A 157 0.39 -8.52 -19.07
C LYS A 157 0.83 -8.93 -17.66
N CYS A 158 1.96 -8.41 -17.18
CA CYS A 158 2.39 -8.57 -15.79
C CYS A 158 2.44 -7.21 -15.09
N SER A 159 2.32 -7.23 -13.76
CA SER A 159 2.63 -6.05 -12.96
C SER A 159 4.13 -6.02 -12.70
N ARG A 160 4.79 -4.91 -13.05
CA ARG A 160 6.22 -4.69 -12.76
C ARG A 160 6.36 -3.49 -11.84
N THR A 161 7.05 -3.71 -10.72
CA THR A 161 7.33 -2.65 -9.74
C THR A 161 8.75 -2.15 -9.94
N PHE A 162 8.88 -0.86 -10.23
CA PHE A 162 10.17 -0.17 -10.24
C PHE A 162 10.37 0.55 -8.92
N ILE A 163 11.56 0.41 -8.37
CA ILE A 163 12.00 1.09 -7.15
C ILE A 163 13.07 2.08 -7.58
N SER A 164 12.82 3.37 -7.32
CA SER A 164 13.77 4.45 -7.64
C SER A 164 14.24 5.12 -6.36
N PHE A 165 15.53 5.40 -6.32
CA PHE A 165 16.21 6.05 -5.21
C PHE A 165 16.63 7.45 -5.65
N SER A 166 16.53 8.43 -4.76
CA SER A 166 17.04 9.79 -5.02
C SER A 166 18.57 9.87 -5.02
N ASP A 167 19.21 8.95 -4.33
CA ASP A 167 20.62 8.98 -3.96
C ASP A 167 21.19 7.57 -3.89
N ASP A 168 22.43 7.43 -4.36
CA ASP A 168 23.11 6.15 -4.41
C ASP A 168 23.47 5.63 -3.02
N GLU A 169 23.69 6.52 -2.03
CA GLU A 169 23.97 6.10 -0.66
C GLU A 169 22.81 5.30 -0.05
N THR A 170 21.58 5.78 -0.23
CA THR A 170 20.38 5.06 0.22
C THR A 170 20.26 3.73 -0.51
N PHE A 171 20.51 3.69 -1.83
CA PHE A 171 20.50 2.44 -2.60
C PHE A 171 21.51 1.43 -2.02
N GLU A 172 22.78 1.79 -1.85
CA GLU A 172 23.83 0.89 -1.36
C GLU A 172 23.59 0.42 0.09
N ARG A 173 22.92 1.23 0.92
CA ARG A 173 22.52 0.83 2.28
C ARG A 173 21.46 -0.27 2.28
N PHE A 174 20.47 -0.19 1.37
CA PHE A 174 19.38 -1.16 1.28
C PHE A 174 19.71 -2.37 0.40
N PHE A 175 20.59 -2.18 -0.58
CA PHE A 175 21.10 -3.22 -1.50
C PHE A 175 22.63 -3.30 -1.38
N PRO A 176 23.16 -3.75 -0.24
CA PRO A 176 24.59 -3.88 -0.07
C PRO A 176 25.13 -4.85 -1.12
N LYS A 177 26.15 -4.41 -1.88
CA LYS A 177 26.85 -5.26 -2.83
C LYS A 177 27.33 -6.51 -2.11
N SER A 178 26.82 -7.67 -2.52
CA SER A 178 27.30 -8.94 -1.99
C SER A 178 28.78 -9.07 -2.34
N LYS A 179 29.58 -9.49 -1.36
CA LYS A 179 30.97 -9.86 -1.66
C LYS A 179 30.90 -11.02 -2.66
N PRO A 180 31.73 -11.02 -3.72
CA PRO A 180 31.76 -12.14 -4.64
C PRO A 180 31.95 -13.43 -3.83
N PRO A 181 31.19 -14.50 -4.13
CA PRO A 181 31.30 -15.73 -3.38
C PRO A 181 32.75 -16.19 -3.42
N ARG A 182 33.33 -16.46 -2.25
CA ARG A 182 34.67 -17.03 -2.18
C ARG A 182 34.56 -18.44 -2.76
N LEU A 183 35.07 -18.62 -3.97
CA LEU A 183 35.16 -19.94 -4.58
C LEU A 183 36.00 -20.85 -3.65
N PRO A 184 35.57 -22.09 -3.40
CA PRO A 184 36.37 -23.03 -2.63
C PRO A 184 37.77 -23.13 -3.24
N VAL A 185 38.80 -22.85 -2.43
CA VAL A 185 40.19 -22.98 -2.87
C VAL A 185 40.43 -24.46 -3.15
N ARG A 186 40.73 -24.82 -4.40
CA ARG A 186 41.07 -26.19 -4.77
C ARG A 186 42.49 -26.47 -4.28
N GLU A 187 42.64 -27.47 -3.44
CA GLU A 187 43.96 -27.93 -2.97
C GLU A 187 44.78 -28.44 -4.16
N ILE A 188 46.10 -28.27 -4.11
CA ILE A 188 47.00 -28.67 -5.20
C ILE A 188 47.71 -29.96 -4.81
N CYS A 189 47.78 -30.92 -5.73
CA CYS A 189 48.51 -32.15 -5.49
C CYS A 189 50.03 -31.91 -5.49
N PRO A 190 50.78 -32.40 -4.48
CA PRO A 190 52.24 -32.21 -4.41
C PRO A 190 53.05 -32.85 -5.54
N VAL A 191 52.49 -33.85 -6.24
CA VAL A 191 53.24 -34.60 -7.26
C VAL A 191 53.20 -33.89 -8.63
N PRO A 192 52.05 -33.76 -9.33
CA PRO A 192 51.98 -33.08 -10.62
C PRO A 192 51.63 -31.58 -10.52
N HIS A 193 51.46 -31.01 -9.33
CA HIS A 193 51.06 -29.61 -9.12
C HIS A 193 49.75 -29.21 -9.82
N ARG A 194 48.83 -30.16 -9.94
CA ARG A 194 47.48 -29.96 -10.50
C ARG A 194 46.45 -29.88 -9.38
N PRO A 195 45.29 -29.24 -9.60
CA PRO A 195 44.18 -29.27 -8.65
C PRO A 195 43.84 -30.71 -8.27
N ALA A 196 43.80 -30.98 -6.98
CA ALA A 196 43.44 -32.28 -6.45
C ALA A 196 41.93 -32.49 -6.55
N VAL A 197 41.57 -33.73 -6.85
CA VAL A 197 40.18 -34.18 -6.94
C VAL A 197 39.81 -35.00 -5.70
N TYR A 198 40.80 -35.62 -5.05
CA TYR A 198 40.60 -36.53 -3.93
C TYR A 198 41.66 -36.31 -2.84
N ARG A 199 41.39 -36.80 -1.63
CA ARG A 199 42.36 -36.91 -0.52
C ARG A 199 42.61 -38.38 -0.19
N ASP A 200 43.83 -38.68 0.24
CA ASP A 200 44.22 -40.02 0.66
C ASP A 200 43.87 -40.27 2.14
N PRO A 201 43.05 -41.27 2.49
CA PRO A 201 42.52 -41.44 3.86
C PRO A 201 43.54 -41.75 4.96
N ILE A 202 44.80 -42.06 4.64
CA ILE A 202 45.83 -42.30 5.67
C ILE A 202 46.85 -41.18 5.72
N THR A 203 47.26 -40.61 4.58
CA THR A 203 48.24 -39.51 4.57
C THR A 203 47.60 -38.14 4.63
N ASP A 204 46.29 -38.05 4.37
CA ASP A 204 45.52 -36.81 4.25
C ASP A 204 46.06 -35.86 3.16
N ILE A 205 46.88 -36.38 2.24
CA ILE A 205 47.48 -35.60 1.16
C ILE A 205 46.52 -35.52 -0.04
N PRO A 206 46.24 -34.31 -0.57
CA PRO A 206 45.42 -34.14 -1.76
C PRO A 206 46.13 -34.65 -3.02
N TYR A 207 45.40 -35.38 -3.87
CA TYR A 207 45.93 -35.91 -5.14
C TYR A 207 45.00 -35.75 -6.34
N SER A 208 45.60 -35.64 -7.53
CA SER A 208 44.87 -35.36 -8.78
C SER A 208 44.65 -36.59 -9.66
N ASN A 209 45.54 -37.59 -9.62
CA ASN A 209 45.45 -38.79 -10.45
C ASN A 209 45.94 -40.04 -9.70
N ILE A 210 45.63 -41.23 -10.22
CA ILE A 210 46.01 -42.50 -9.59
C ILE A 210 47.53 -42.71 -9.53
N ARG A 211 48.30 -42.12 -10.47
CA ARG A 211 49.77 -42.16 -10.45
C ARG A 211 50.32 -41.40 -9.24
N ALA A 212 49.80 -40.20 -8.96
CA ALA A 212 50.15 -39.42 -7.78
C ALA A 212 49.80 -40.15 -6.48
N PHE A 213 48.63 -40.80 -6.41
CA PHE A 213 48.25 -41.63 -5.25
C PHE A 213 49.28 -42.72 -4.97
N ARG A 214 49.73 -43.46 -6.00
CA ARG A 214 50.75 -44.50 -5.85
C ARG A 214 52.09 -43.93 -5.36
N ILE A 215 52.53 -42.81 -5.93
CA ILE A 215 53.77 -42.13 -5.54
C ILE A 215 53.70 -41.66 -4.07
N ILE A 216 52.59 -41.04 -3.68
CA ILE A 216 52.34 -40.59 -2.30
C ILE A 216 52.40 -41.77 -1.33
N ARG A 217 51.78 -42.91 -1.66
CA ARG A 217 51.79 -44.10 -0.80
C ARG A 217 53.12 -44.82 -0.73
N GLU A 218 53.85 -44.86 -1.83
CA GLU A 218 55.20 -45.41 -1.83
C GLU A 218 56.14 -44.56 -0.98
N ALA A 219 56.07 -43.23 -1.12
CA ALA A 219 56.83 -42.30 -0.29
C ALA A 219 56.46 -42.44 1.19
N TYR A 220 55.16 -42.58 1.51
CA TYR A 220 54.70 -42.79 2.88
C TYR A 220 55.20 -44.10 3.49
N ARG A 221 55.21 -45.21 2.72
CA ARG A 221 55.79 -46.48 3.18
C ARG A 221 57.28 -46.34 3.48
N LYS A 222 58.05 -45.73 2.57
CA LYS A 222 59.48 -45.46 2.78
C LYS A 222 59.71 -44.60 4.02
N TYR A 223 58.87 -43.58 4.22
CA TYR A 223 58.91 -42.72 5.39
C TYR A 223 58.67 -43.50 6.68
N ILE A 224 57.64 -44.36 6.75
CA ILE A 224 57.39 -45.21 7.92
C ILE A 224 58.56 -46.17 8.17
N THR A 225 59.12 -46.78 7.13
CA THR A 225 60.26 -47.70 7.28
C THR A 225 61.50 -46.98 7.83
N ALA A 226 61.74 -45.74 7.42
CA ALA A 226 62.90 -44.96 7.84
C ALA A 226 62.72 -44.27 9.21
N HIS A 227 61.52 -43.80 9.51
CA HIS A 227 61.24 -42.94 10.67
C HIS A 227 60.32 -43.58 11.73
N GLY A 228 59.81 -44.79 11.48
CA GLY A 228 58.78 -45.42 12.30
C GLY A 228 57.38 -44.86 12.03
N LEU A 229 56.36 -45.47 12.64
CA LEU A 229 55.00 -44.94 12.57
C LEU A 229 54.95 -43.59 13.29
N PRO A 230 54.40 -42.52 12.68
CA PRO A 230 54.08 -41.31 13.43
C PRO A 230 53.05 -41.70 14.49
N SER A 231 53.43 -41.68 15.77
CA SER A 231 52.52 -42.03 16.86
C SER A 231 51.33 -41.07 16.84
N ALA A 232 50.14 -41.59 16.52
CA ALA A 232 48.89 -40.83 16.52
C ALA A 232 48.37 -40.54 17.95
N SER A 233 49.27 -40.33 18.91
CA SER A 233 48.96 -40.21 20.34
C SER A 233 49.87 -39.21 21.05
N LEU A 234 49.78 -37.94 20.66
CA LEU A 234 50.09 -36.80 21.54
C LEU A 234 48.91 -35.81 21.50
N ALA A 235 47.75 -36.33 21.87
CA ALA A 235 46.67 -35.56 22.48
C ALA A 235 46.67 -35.88 23.98
N VAL A 236 47.72 -35.46 24.68
CA VAL A 236 47.70 -35.30 26.15
C VAL A 236 48.31 -33.92 26.39
N PRO A 237 47.51 -32.89 26.72
CA PRO A 237 48.07 -31.64 27.19
C PRO A 237 48.71 -31.91 28.56
N ALA A 238 50.01 -31.66 28.67
CA ALA A 238 50.66 -31.53 29.97
C ALA A 238 49.96 -30.41 30.76
N PRO A 239 49.80 -30.53 32.10
CA PRO A 239 49.12 -29.52 32.89
C PRO A 239 49.90 -28.19 32.83
N PRO A 240 49.21 -27.03 32.79
CA PRO A 240 49.89 -25.75 32.69
C PRO A 240 50.48 -25.33 34.04
N GLU A 241 51.80 -25.08 34.07
CA GLU A 241 52.46 -24.30 35.11
C GLU A 241 51.95 -22.84 35.06
N PRO A 242 51.66 -22.20 36.21
CA PRO A 242 51.03 -20.89 36.23
C PRO A 242 52.07 -19.78 36.11
N GLY A 243 52.05 -19.06 34.99
CA GLY A 243 52.61 -17.72 34.92
C GLY A 243 53.56 -17.46 33.77
N ALA A 244 53.00 -17.11 32.61
CA ALA A 244 53.63 -16.16 31.69
C ALA A 244 52.59 -15.60 30.72
N ALA A 245 52.57 -14.28 30.62
CA ALA A 245 51.58 -13.49 29.92
C ALA A 245 51.54 -13.70 28.40
N ALA A 246 50.37 -13.47 27.83
CA ALA A 246 50.05 -13.53 26.41
C ALA A 246 50.95 -12.63 25.55
N ALA A 247 51.57 -13.21 24.52
CA ALA A 247 52.16 -12.46 23.41
C ALA A 247 51.71 -13.07 22.07
N ARG A 248 50.91 -12.30 21.32
CA ARG A 248 50.46 -12.62 19.96
C ARG A 248 51.67 -12.61 19.02
N ALA A 249 51.95 -13.73 18.36
CA ALA A 249 52.98 -13.82 17.32
C ALA A 249 52.55 -13.02 16.08
N THR A 250 53.27 -11.94 15.78
CA THR A 250 53.12 -11.17 14.54
C THR A 250 53.98 -11.79 13.44
N ARG A 251 53.38 -12.04 12.29
CA ARG A 251 54.00 -12.68 11.13
C ARG A 251 54.75 -11.62 10.31
N GLN A 252 56.07 -11.64 10.32
CA GLN A 252 56.92 -10.73 9.52
C GLN A 252 56.86 -11.11 8.02
N LYS A 253 56.68 -10.11 7.16
CA LYS A 253 56.74 -10.25 5.69
C LYS A 253 58.17 -9.97 5.23
N ILE A 254 58.77 -10.92 4.52
CA ILE A 254 60.08 -10.75 3.86
C ILE A 254 59.85 -10.04 2.53
N VAL A 255 60.52 -8.90 2.33
CA VAL A 255 60.62 -8.19 1.05
C VAL A 255 61.97 -8.56 0.43
N ILE A 256 61.95 -9.13 -0.76
CA ILE A 256 63.16 -9.39 -1.56
C ILE A 256 63.30 -8.23 -2.55
N LYS A 257 64.50 -7.65 -2.61
CA LYS A 257 64.89 -6.58 -3.53
C LYS A 257 65.64 -7.16 -4.72
#